data_AF-A0A2N2GN12-F1
#
_entry.id   AF-A0A2N2GN12-F1
#
_cell.length_a   1.000
_cell.length_b   1.000
_cell.length_c   1.000
_cell.angle_alpha   90.00
_cell.angle_beta   90.00
_cell.angle_gamma   90.00
#
_symmetry.space_group_name_H-M   'P 1'
#
loop_
_entity.id
_entity.type
_entity.pdbx_description
1 polymer ?
#
loop_
_entity_poly.entity_id
_entity_poly.type
_entity_poly.pdbx_seq_one_letter_code
_entity_poly.pdbx_strand_id
1 'polypeptide(L)' 'CAISGGPFAGHDEVHDGAGGLIPVDLFIPGCPPHPLTILDGLLALIGRIE' A
#
# COMPACT_ATOMS: atom_id res chain seq x y z
N CYS A 1 -1.68 -1.57 -6.45
CA CYS A 1 -0.41 -1.43 -7.19
C CYS A 1 0.78 -1.19 -6.26
N ALA A 2 0.76 -0.16 -5.40
CA ALA A 2 1.92 0.17 -4.55
C ALA A 2 2.39 -0.96 -3.59
N ILE A 3 1.55 -1.94 -3.25
CA ILE A 3 1.94 -3.07 -2.39
C ILE A 3 2.66 -4.17 -3.18
N SER A 4 2.16 -4.51 -4.38
CA SER A 4 2.52 -5.76 -5.07
C SER A 4 2.47 -5.69 -6.61
N GLY A 5 2.52 -4.48 -7.20
CA GLY A 5 2.28 -4.27 -8.65
C GLY A 5 0.78 -4.28 -9.02
N GLY A 6 -0.04 -5.09 -8.35
CA GLY A 6 -1.49 -5.15 -8.58
C GLY A 6 -1.84 -5.74 -9.96
N PRO A 7 -2.79 -5.16 -10.72
CA PRO A 7 -3.16 -5.68 -12.05
C PRO A 7 -2.02 -5.72 -13.07
N PHE A 8 -0.92 -5.00 -12.82
CA PHE A 8 0.24 -4.92 -13.70
C PHE A 8 1.45 -5.68 -13.17
N ALA A 9 1.26 -6.55 -12.17
CA ALA A 9 2.36 -7.30 -11.57
C ALA A 9 3.07 -8.19 -12.61
N GLY A 10 4.41 -8.22 -12.55
CA GLY A 10 5.25 -9.03 -13.44
C GLY A 10 5.54 -8.42 -14.82
N HIS A 11 5.13 -7.18 -15.08
CA HIS A 11 5.55 -6.43 -16.27
C HIS A 11 6.92 -5.78 -16.03
N ASP A 12 7.78 -5.75 -17.06
CA ASP A 12 9.14 -5.22 -16.97
C ASP A 12 9.18 -3.73 -16.57
N GLU A 13 8.13 -2.97 -16.89
CA GLU A 13 8.01 -1.55 -16.54
C GLU A 13 7.54 -1.30 -15.09
N VAL A 14 7.27 -2.36 -14.31
CA VAL A 14 6.68 -2.26 -12.97
C VAL A 14 7.62 -2.88 -11.94
N HIS A 15 7.72 -2.25 -10.77
CA HIS A 15 8.60 -2.70 -9.68
C HIS A 15 7.93 -3.67 -8.68
N ASP A 16 6.75 -4.19 -9.02
CA ASP A 16 5.95 -5.11 -8.18
C ASP A 16 5.75 -4.67 -6.72
N GLY A 17 5.75 -3.36 -6.47
CA GLY A 17 5.49 -2.76 -5.17
C GLY A 17 6.59 -1.82 -4.70
N ALA A 18 6.24 -0.89 -3.82
CA ALA A 18 7.16 0.09 -3.27
C ALA A 18 8.12 -0.53 -2.24
N GLY A 19 7.76 -1.65 -1.61
CA GLY A 19 8.58 -2.30 -0.57
C GLY A 19 9.92 -2.83 -1.07
N GLY A 20 10.07 -3.06 -2.38
CA GLY A 20 11.36 -3.40 -3.00
C GLY A 20 12.24 -2.18 -3.32
N LEU A 21 11.69 -0.96 -3.25
CA LEU A 21 12.37 0.28 -3.61
C LEU A 21 12.74 1.13 -2.39
N ILE A 22 11.83 1.21 -1.42
CA ILE A 22 11.99 1.97 -0.19
C ILE A 22 11.45 1.18 1.00
N PRO A 23 11.97 1.38 2.22
CA PRO A 23 11.35 0.86 3.42
C PRO A 23 9.91 1.39 3.54
N VAL A 24 8.98 0.50 3.86
CA VAL A 24 7.57 0.83 4.05
C VAL A 24 7.16 0.51 5.47
N ASP A 25 6.61 1.51 6.17
CA ASP A 25 6.19 1.35 7.57
C ASP A 25 4.81 0.68 7.71
N LEU A 26 3.88 0.98 6.79
CA LEU A 26 2.51 0.48 6.83
C LEU A 26 1.93 0.32 5.42
N PHE A 27 1.14 -0.73 5.20
CA PHE A 27 0.42 -0.99 3.95
C PHE A 27 -1.09 -0.83 4.11
N ILE A 28 -1.72 -0.12 3.17
CA ILE A 28 -3.19 0.05 3.10
C ILE A 28 -3.73 -0.80 1.94
N PRO A 29 -4.40 -1.94 2.19
CA PRO A 29 -4.83 -2.84 1.14
C PRO A 29 -6.07 -2.32 0.38
N GLY A 30 -6.12 -2.60 -0.92
CA GLY A 30 -7.30 -2.39 -1.78
C GLY A 30 -6.96 -1.97 -3.20
N CYS A 31 -7.92 -2.14 -4.11
CA CYS A 31 -7.80 -1.77 -5.53
C CYS A 31 -9.16 -1.37 -6.15
N PRO A 32 -9.71 -0.18 -5.82
CA PRO A 32 -9.15 0.83 -4.92
C PRO A 32 -9.42 0.50 -3.43
N PRO A 33 -8.59 0.98 -2.50
CA PRO A 33 -8.89 0.91 -1.07
C PRO A 33 -10.14 1.73 -0.75
N HIS A 34 -11.02 1.19 0.09
CA HIS A 34 -12.19 1.92 0.55
C HIS A 34 -11.75 3.17 1.35
N PRO A 35 -12.43 4.32 1.26
CA PRO A 35 -12.01 5.53 1.96
C PRO A 35 -11.81 5.35 3.47
N LEU A 36 -12.66 4.54 4.12
CA LEU A 36 -12.51 4.22 5.55
C LEU A 36 -11.25 3.39 5.83
N THR A 37 -10.82 2.51 4.92
CA THR A 37 -9.56 1.75 5.05
C THR A 37 -8.34 2.66 4.92
N ILE A 38 -8.43 3.71 4.09
CA ILE A 38 -7.38 4.73 4.02
C ILE A 38 -7.29 5.50 5.34
N LEU A 39 -8.44 5.96 5.86
CA LEU A 39 -8.48 6.71 7.12
C LEU A 39 -7.94 5.87 8.28
N ASP A 40 -8.35 4.61 8.36
CA ASP A 40 -7.89 3.64 9.36
C ASP A 40 -6.35 3.49 9.31
N GLY A 41 -5.78 3.23 8.13
CA GLY A 41 -4.33 3.11 7.97
C GLY A 41 -3.57 4.40 8.32
N LEU A 42 -4.13 5.58 8.03
CA LEU A 42 -3.52 6.85 8.43
C LEU A 42 -3.55 7.05 9.95
N LEU A 43 -4.66 6.71 10.61
CA LEU A 43 -4.78 6.80 12.07
C LEU A 43 -3.83 5.82 12.78
N ALA A 44 -3.69 4.60 12.25
CA ALA A 44 -2.73 3.62 12.74
C ALA A 44 -1.29 4.13 12.59
N LEU A 45 -0.93 4.71 11.45
CA LEU A 45 0.41 5.26 11.20
C LEU A 45 0.81 6.35 12.20
N ILE A 46 -0.14 7.18 12.64
CA ILE A 46 0.11 8.25 13.64
C ILE A 46 -0.16 7.80 15.09
N GLY A 47 -0.36 6.50 15.34
CA GLY A 47 -0.54 5.93 16.68
C GLY A 47 -1.84 6.37 17.37
N ARG A 48 -2.90 6.64 16.60
CA ARG A 48 -4.22 6.99 17.14
C ARG A 48 -5.13 5.78 17.35
N ILE A 49 -4.86 4.69 16.65
CA ILE A 49 -5.52 3.39 16.75
C ILE A 49 -4.49 2.27 16.52
N GLU A 50 -4.86 1.02 16.84
CA GLU A 50 -4.06 -0.20 16.63
C GLU A 50 -4.39 -0.89 15.30
#